data_AF-A0AAQ0YR48-F1
#
_entry.id   AF-A0AAQ0YR48-F1
#
_cell.length_a   1.000
_cell.length_b   1.000
_cell.length_c   1.000
_cell.angle_alpha   90.00
_cell.angle_beta   90.00
_cell.angle_gamma   90.00
#
_symmetry.space_group_name_H-M   'P 1'
#
loop_
_entity.id
_entity.type
_entity.pdbx_description
1 polymer ?
#
loop_
_entity_poly.entity_id
_entity_poly.type
_entity_poly.pdbx_seq_one_letter_code
_entity_poly.pdbx_strand_id
1 'polypeptide(L)'
;KVGGLPLGLNAAASKGHATLVGRLLWAIVKTGHAPRDFGEKALFAAATKGDAGMVKSILEFAHKTAYPEAGLFAALQNGHDEVADVLVRRVNLDHVRDLITDEAIEAKLDEAIARVDTAKQRRELQSNERKRVAQSDTAGPVMMNSSRSVRL
;
A
#
# COMPACT_ATOMS: atom_id res chain seq x y z
N LYS A 1 -15.69 -29.52 -3.08
CA LYS A 1 -16.43 -28.39 -3.66
C LYS A 1 -16.15 -27.14 -2.82
N VAL A 2 -15.30 -26.22 -3.30
CA VAL A 2 -14.87 -25.00 -2.58
C VAL A 2 -15.72 -23.78 -2.97
N GLY A 3 -17.00 -23.99 -3.28
CA GLY A 3 -17.85 -22.99 -3.97
C GLY A 3 -18.41 -21.87 -3.10
N GLY A 4 -18.29 -21.94 -1.76
CA GLY A 4 -18.88 -20.94 -0.85
C GLY A 4 -17.93 -19.84 -0.36
N LEU A 5 -16.62 -20.07 -0.47
CA LEU A 5 -15.57 -19.21 0.09
C LEU A 5 -15.45 -17.83 -0.62
N PRO A 6 -15.55 -17.74 -1.96
CA PRO A 6 -15.54 -16.45 -2.66
C PRO A 6 -16.79 -15.59 -2.36
N LEU A 7 -17.94 -16.23 -2.17
CA LEU A 7 -19.21 -15.55 -1.84
C LEU A 7 -19.17 -14.94 -0.42
N GLY A 8 -18.63 -15.70 0.54
CA GLY A 8 -18.47 -15.22 1.92
C GLY A 8 -17.52 -14.02 2.02
N LEU A 9 -16.45 -14.01 1.22
CA LEU A 9 -15.51 -12.88 1.18
C LEU A 9 -16.18 -11.60 0.69
N ASN A 10 -16.91 -11.68 -0.42
CA ASN A 10 -17.60 -10.52 -1.00
C ASN A 10 -18.64 -9.97 -0.02
N ALA A 11 -19.43 -10.84 0.61
CA ALA A 11 -20.41 -10.42 1.60
C ALA A 11 -19.76 -9.76 2.83
N ALA A 12 -18.61 -10.28 3.30
CA ALA A 12 -17.88 -9.70 4.41
C ALA A 12 -17.32 -8.31 4.06
N ALA A 13 -16.76 -8.13 2.85
CA ALA A 13 -16.26 -6.84 2.36
C ALA A 13 -17.41 -5.82 2.18
N SER A 14 -18.50 -6.24 1.53
CA SER A 14 -19.70 -5.41 1.38
C SER A 14 -20.36 -5.05 2.70
N LYS A 15 -20.09 -5.76 3.81
CA LYS A 15 -20.55 -5.40 5.16
C LYS A 15 -19.54 -4.63 6.00
N GLY A 16 -18.30 -4.42 5.53
CA GLY A 16 -17.28 -3.71 6.31
C GLY A 16 -16.55 -4.59 7.33
N HIS A 17 -16.68 -5.92 7.27
CA HIS A 17 -16.11 -6.83 8.27
C HIS A 17 -14.63 -7.13 7.98
N ALA A 18 -13.74 -6.14 8.15
CA ALA A 18 -12.32 -6.24 7.80
C ALA A 18 -11.59 -7.45 8.44
N THR A 19 -11.88 -7.77 9.70
CA THR A 19 -11.29 -8.92 10.41
C THR A 19 -11.72 -10.26 9.81
N LEU A 20 -12.98 -10.37 9.38
CA LEU A 20 -13.50 -11.57 8.71
C LEU A 20 -12.91 -11.70 7.30
N VAL A 21 -12.81 -10.59 6.57
CA VAL A 21 -12.17 -10.52 5.25
C VAL A 21 -10.73 -11.03 5.32
N GLY A 22 -9.93 -10.54 6.28
CA GLY A 22 -8.56 -10.99 6.49
C GLY A 22 -8.45 -12.49 6.80
N ARG A 23 -9.32 -13.02 7.67
CA ARG A 23 -9.35 -14.47 7.99
C ARG A 23 -9.72 -15.32 6.78
N LEU A 24 -10.70 -14.88 5.98
CA LEU A 24 -11.13 -15.59 4.79
C LEU A 24 -10.05 -15.58 3.70
N LEU A 25 -9.44 -14.42 3.45
CA LEU A 25 -8.31 -14.30 2.54
C LEU A 25 -7.16 -15.22 2.94
N TRP A 26 -6.75 -15.17 4.22
CA TRP A 26 -5.68 -16.01 4.74
C TRP A 26 -5.98 -17.50 4.60
N ALA A 27 -7.20 -17.93 4.94
CA ALA A 27 -7.61 -19.32 4.79
C ALA A 27 -7.55 -19.79 3.34
N ILE A 28 -7.96 -18.94 2.38
CA ILE A 28 -8.00 -19.28 0.96
C ILE A 28 -6.60 -19.29 0.35
N VAL A 29 -5.75 -18.32 0.68
CA VAL A 29 -4.34 -18.32 0.27
C VAL A 29 -3.63 -19.57 0.79
N LYS A 30 -3.88 -19.95 2.05
CA LYS A 30 -3.29 -21.15 2.67
C LYS A 30 -3.70 -22.45 1.98
N THR A 31 -4.87 -22.49 1.32
CA THR A 31 -5.29 -23.66 0.54
C THR A 31 -4.56 -23.80 -0.79
N GLY A 32 -3.82 -22.79 -1.24
CA GLY A 32 -3.11 -22.80 -2.54
C GLY A 32 -4.03 -22.75 -3.77
N HIS A 33 -5.34 -22.73 -3.59
CA HIS A 33 -6.35 -22.75 -4.65
C HIS A 33 -7.09 -21.42 -4.80
N ALA A 34 -6.43 -20.29 -4.48
CA ALA A 34 -7.01 -18.98 -4.68
C ALA A 34 -7.21 -18.71 -6.19
N PRO A 35 -8.44 -18.40 -6.65
CA PRO A 35 -8.67 -17.93 -8.01
C PRO A 35 -7.83 -16.69 -8.34
N ARG A 36 -7.54 -16.43 -9.63
CA ARG A 36 -6.79 -15.22 -10.05
C ARG A 36 -7.51 -13.92 -9.70
N ASP A 37 -8.84 -13.95 -9.74
CA ASP A 37 -9.71 -12.78 -9.51
C ASP A 37 -10.13 -12.69 -8.02
N PHE A 38 -9.46 -13.47 -7.17
CA PHE A 38 -9.79 -13.57 -5.77
C PHE A 38 -9.39 -12.30 -5.01
N GLY A 39 -10.39 -11.67 -4.39
CA GLY A 39 -10.22 -10.41 -3.67
C GLY A 39 -10.54 -9.18 -4.51
N GLU A 40 -10.72 -9.28 -5.84
CA GLU A 40 -11.03 -8.15 -6.70
C GLU A 40 -12.36 -7.47 -6.32
N LYS A 41 -13.45 -8.24 -6.20
CA LYS A 41 -14.76 -7.72 -5.78
C LYS A 41 -14.75 -7.15 -4.36
N ALA A 42 -13.99 -7.77 -3.47
CA ALA A 42 -13.82 -7.28 -2.10
C ALA A 42 -13.05 -5.96 -2.08
N LEU A 43 -12.00 -5.85 -2.90
CA LEU A 43 -11.18 -4.64 -3.05
C LEU A 43 -12.01 -3.51 -3.66
N PHE A 44 -12.79 -3.79 -4.69
CA PHE A 44 -13.72 -2.85 -5.30
C PHE A 44 -14.73 -2.33 -4.26
N ALA A 45 -15.40 -3.21 -3.52
CA ALA A 45 -16.36 -2.81 -2.49
C ALA A 45 -15.72 -1.98 -1.37
N ALA A 46 -14.51 -2.34 -0.93
CA ALA A 46 -13.76 -1.57 0.06
C ALA A 46 -13.39 -0.18 -0.48
N ALA A 47 -12.99 -0.10 -1.74
CA ALA A 47 -12.59 1.14 -2.38
C ALA A 47 -13.77 2.08 -2.64
N THR A 48 -14.92 1.58 -3.08
CA THR A 48 -16.16 2.36 -3.21
C THR A 48 -16.59 2.95 -1.87
N LYS A 49 -16.36 2.21 -0.77
CA LYS A 49 -16.68 2.67 0.59
C LYS A 49 -15.66 3.63 1.20
N GLY A 50 -14.46 3.73 0.64
CA GLY A 50 -13.38 4.52 1.23
C GLY A 50 -12.67 3.82 2.40
N ASP A 51 -12.82 2.51 2.57
CA ASP A 51 -12.21 1.77 3.69
C ASP A 51 -10.75 1.43 3.39
N ALA A 52 -9.85 2.39 3.65
CA ALA A 52 -8.41 2.22 3.44
C ALA A 52 -7.80 1.10 4.29
N GLY A 53 -8.34 0.82 5.48
CA GLY A 53 -7.89 -0.28 6.33
C GLY A 53 -8.18 -1.63 5.69
N MET A 54 -9.41 -1.80 5.20
CA MET A 54 -9.81 -3.02 4.49
C MET A 54 -9.03 -3.19 3.18
N VAL A 55 -8.82 -2.11 2.41
CA VAL A 55 -8.02 -2.15 1.18
C VAL A 55 -6.59 -2.62 1.48
N LYS A 56 -5.95 -2.09 2.52
CA LYS A 56 -4.60 -2.53 2.96
C LYS A 56 -4.59 -4.03 3.30
N SER A 57 -5.55 -4.49 4.12
CA SER A 57 -5.65 -5.91 4.47
C SER A 57 -5.91 -6.80 3.26
N ILE A 58 -6.77 -6.38 2.32
CA ILE A 58 -7.01 -7.15 1.10
C ILE A 58 -5.73 -7.22 0.27
N LEU A 59 -5.01 -6.12 0.09
CA LEU A 59 -3.76 -6.05 -0.67
C LEU A 59 -2.58 -6.82 -0.03
N GLU A 60 -2.66 -7.20 1.25
CA GLU A 60 -1.66 -8.05 1.90
C GLU A 60 -1.80 -9.53 1.53
N PHE A 61 -3.03 -9.99 1.26
CA PHE A 61 -3.33 -11.40 1.03
C PHE A 61 -3.89 -11.69 -0.37
N ALA A 62 -4.42 -10.70 -1.07
CA ALA A 62 -4.90 -10.86 -2.43
C ALA A 62 -3.76 -11.26 -3.36
N HIS A 63 -4.08 -12.09 -4.34
CA HIS A 63 -3.12 -12.48 -5.36
C HIS A 63 -2.63 -11.23 -6.12
N LYS A 64 -1.38 -11.23 -6.60
CA LYS A 64 -0.80 -10.09 -7.34
C LYS A 64 -1.59 -9.69 -8.60
N THR A 65 -2.49 -10.56 -9.06
CA THR A 65 -3.37 -10.33 -10.21
C THR A 65 -4.76 -9.85 -9.83
N ALA A 66 -5.05 -9.58 -8.56
CA ALA A 66 -6.31 -8.97 -8.17
C ALA A 66 -6.31 -7.52 -8.68
N TYR A 67 -6.78 -7.34 -9.92
CA TYR A 67 -6.77 -6.10 -10.70
C TYR A 67 -7.25 -4.91 -9.84
N PRO A 68 -6.34 -4.08 -9.29
CA PRO A 68 -6.71 -2.99 -8.38
C PRO A 68 -7.26 -1.77 -9.14
N GLU A 69 -7.26 -1.83 -10.48
CA GLU A 69 -7.59 -0.74 -11.40
C GLU A 69 -9.05 -0.28 -11.20
N ALA A 70 -10.01 -1.21 -11.19
CA ALA A 70 -11.40 -0.90 -10.92
C ALA A 70 -11.62 -0.32 -9.51
N GLY A 71 -10.86 -0.80 -8.53
CA GLY A 71 -10.88 -0.25 -7.17
C GLY A 71 -10.34 1.18 -7.11
N LEU A 72 -9.24 1.46 -7.83
CA LEU A 72 -8.65 2.80 -7.88
C LEU A 72 -9.61 3.78 -8.56
N PHE A 73 -10.20 3.37 -9.68
CA PHE A 73 -11.22 4.17 -10.37
C PHE A 73 -12.39 4.52 -9.45
N ALA A 74 -12.93 3.53 -8.72
CA ALA A 74 -14.00 3.77 -7.76
C ALA A 74 -13.58 4.72 -6.64
N ALA A 75 -12.35 4.62 -6.13
CA ALA A 75 -11.83 5.52 -5.10
C ALA A 75 -11.71 6.97 -5.62
N LEU A 76 -11.17 7.17 -6.83
CA LEU A 76 -11.04 8.49 -7.45
C LEU A 76 -12.40 9.14 -7.74
N GLN A 77 -13.34 8.36 -8.27
CA GLN A 77 -14.71 8.81 -8.53
C GLN A 77 -15.40 9.29 -7.24
N ASN A 78 -15.28 8.52 -6.16
CA ASN A 78 -15.93 8.84 -4.88
C ASN A 78 -15.12 9.83 -4.01
N GLY A 79 -13.91 10.23 -4.43
CA GLY A 79 -13.06 11.17 -3.68
C GLY A 79 -12.37 10.55 -2.45
N HIS A 80 -12.13 9.25 -2.46
CA HIS A 80 -11.47 8.53 -1.35
C HIS A 80 -9.95 8.59 -1.48
N ASP A 81 -9.36 9.75 -1.18
CA ASP A 81 -7.92 10.02 -1.35
C ASP A 81 -7.02 9.01 -0.64
N GLU A 82 -7.34 8.62 0.60
CA GLU A 82 -6.51 7.65 1.34
C GLU A 82 -6.49 6.27 0.65
N VAL A 83 -7.62 5.86 0.06
CA VAL A 83 -7.69 4.61 -0.70
C VAL A 83 -6.91 4.72 -2.01
N ALA A 84 -7.06 5.84 -2.72
CA ALA A 84 -6.32 6.11 -3.95
C ALA A 84 -4.81 6.07 -3.72
N ASP A 85 -4.32 6.73 -2.66
CA ASP A 85 -2.91 6.75 -2.29
C ASP A 85 -2.35 5.36 -1.97
N VAL A 86 -3.17 4.46 -1.41
CA VAL A 86 -2.78 3.07 -1.14
C VAL A 86 -2.72 2.26 -2.43
N LEU A 87 -3.71 2.43 -3.31
CA LEU A 87 -3.81 1.66 -4.55
C LEU A 87 -2.75 2.09 -5.56
N VAL A 88 -2.49 3.39 -5.75
CA VAL A 88 -1.45 3.92 -6.66
C VAL A 88 -0.09 3.25 -6.46
N ARG A 89 0.26 2.86 -5.23
CA ARG A 89 1.53 2.17 -4.92
C ARG A 89 1.57 0.70 -5.38
N ARG A 90 0.46 0.14 -5.85
CA ARG A 90 0.26 -1.29 -6.14
C ARG A 90 -0.29 -1.57 -7.53
N VAL A 91 -1.00 -0.63 -8.17
CA VAL A 91 -1.57 -0.80 -9.52
C VAL A 91 -0.53 -0.55 -10.61
N ASN A 92 -0.76 -1.14 -11.79
CA ASN A 92 -0.14 -0.68 -13.03
C ASN A 92 -0.89 0.56 -13.53
N LEU A 93 -0.26 1.74 -13.47
CA LEU A 93 -0.90 3.01 -13.81
C LEU A 93 -1.19 3.15 -15.31
N ASP A 94 -0.46 2.42 -16.16
CA ASP A 94 -0.62 2.49 -17.62
C ASP A 94 -2.01 2.04 -18.05
N HIS A 95 -2.48 0.90 -17.55
CA HIS A 95 -3.84 0.41 -17.82
C HIS A 95 -4.93 1.25 -17.17
N VAL A 96 -4.66 1.86 -16.02
CA VAL A 96 -5.63 2.72 -15.34
C VAL A 96 -5.93 3.95 -16.19
N ARG A 97 -4.92 4.52 -16.85
CA ARG A 97 -5.08 5.65 -17.78
C ARG A 97 -5.92 5.25 -18.99
N ASP A 98 -5.72 4.06 -19.54
CA ASP A 98 -6.54 3.55 -20.65
C ASP A 98 -8.03 3.39 -20.27
N LEU A 99 -8.33 3.16 -18.99
CA LEU A 99 -9.69 3.00 -18.46
C LEU A 99 -10.36 4.33 -18.08
N ILE A 100 -9.59 5.40 -17.88
CA ILE A 100 -10.10 6.72 -17.49
C ILE A 100 -10.29 7.57 -18.74
N THR A 101 -11.55 7.88 -19.06
CA THR A 101 -11.89 8.82 -20.14
C THR A 101 -12.25 10.22 -19.61
N ASP A 102 -12.37 10.37 -18.29
CA ASP A 102 -12.81 11.62 -17.65
C ASP A 102 -11.58 12.40 -17.16
N GLU A 103 -11.37 13.58 -17.74
CA GLU A 103 -10.26 14.49 -17.41
C GLU A 103 -10.23 14.85 -15.92
N ALA A 104 -11.38 14.93 -15.24
CA ALA A 104 -11.43 15.22 -13.81
C ALA A 104 -10.95 14.02 -12.97
N ILE A 105 -11.18 12.79 -13.42
CA ILE A 105 -10.68 11.58 -12.76
C ILE A 105 -9.17 11.43 -13.02
N GLU A 106 -8.70 11.78 -14.21
CA GLU A 106 -7.29 11.79 -14.57
C GLU A 106 -6.51 12.81 -13.71
N ALA A 107 -7.03 14.03 -13.56
CA ALA A 107 -6.44 15.03 -12.69
C ALA A 107 -6.33 14.56 -11.23
N LYS A 108 -7.34 13.86 -10.71
CA LYS A 108 -7.30 13.26 -9.36
C LYS A 108 -6.27 12.14 -9.26
N LEU A 109 -6.08 11.36 -10.32
CA LEU A 109 -5.06 10.32 -10.37
C LEU A 109 -3.66 10.94 -10.28
N ASP A 110 -3.39 11.98 -11.07
CA ASP A 110 -2.11 12.69 -11.05
C ASP A 110 -1.84 13.36 -9.69
N GLU A 111 -2.87 13.91 -9.05
CA GLU A 111 -2.76 14.45 -7.69
C GLU A 111 -2.39 13.34 -6.68
N ALA A 112 -3.06 12.18 -6.75
CA ALA A 112 -2.75 11.04 -5.89
C ALA A 112 -1.31 10.53 -6.10
N ILE A 113 -0.83 10.48 -7.35
CA ILE A 113 0.55 10.14 -7.68
C ILE A 113 1.51 11.15 -7.04
N ALA A 114 1.26 12.45 -7.19
CA ALA A 114 2.08 13.50 -6.59
C ALA A 114 2.12 13.42 -5.05
N ARG A 115 0.98 13.15 -4.39
CA ARG A 115 0.93 12.93 -2.92
C ARG A 115 1.74 11.71 -2.51
N VAL A 116 1.67 10.63 -3.27
CA VAL A 116 2.43 9.40 -3.01
C VAL A 116 3.94 9.62 -3.12
N ASP A 117 4.37 10.35 -4.16
CA ASP A 117 5.78 10.65 -4.42
C ASP A 117 6.37 11.62 -3.41
N THR A 118 5.66 12.71 -3.08
CA THR A 118 6.08 13.65 -2.03
C THR A 118 6.19 12.95 -0.67
N ALA A 119 5.25 12.06 -0.33
CA ALA A 119 5.32 11.26 0.88
C ALA A 119 6.52 10.30 0.87
N LYS A 120 6.87 9.72 -0.28
CA LYS A 120 8.04 8.85 -0.43
C LYS A 120 9.34 9.63 -0.23
N GLN A 121 9.49 10.77 -0.91
CA GLN A 121 10.65 11.65 -0.76
C GLN A 121 10.83 12.12 0.70
N ARG A 122 9.74 12.53 1.37
CA ARG A 122 9.80 12.93 2.78
C ARG A 122 10.31 11.81 3.69
N ARG A 123 9.85 10.57 3.47
CA ARG A 123 10.31 9.40 4.23
C ARG A 123 11.79 9.09 3.97
N GLU A 124 12.25 9.25 2.73
CA GLU A 124 13.66 9.05 2.37
C GLU A 124 14.57 10.10 3.03
N LEU A 125 14.18 11.37 3.00
CA LEU A 125 14.92 12.44 3.68
C LEU A 125 15.04 12.18 5.19
N GLN A 126 13.95 11.81 5.85
CA GLN A 126 13.93 11.48 7.27
C GLN A 126 14.81 10.25 7.58
N SER A 127 14.80 9.24 6.72
CA SER A 127 15.64 8.04 6.87
C SER A 127 17.12 8.40 6.74
N ASN A 128 17.48 9.23 5.76
CA ASN A 128 18.85 9.66 5.54
C ASN A 128 19.36 10.54 6.69
N GLU A 129 18.54 11.44 7.21
CA GLU A 129 18.88 12.26 8.38
C GLU A 129 19.13 11.40 9.62
N ARG A 130 18.25 10.43 9.91
CA ARG A 130 18.45 9.49 11.03
C ARG A 130 19.74 8.70 10.92
N LYS A 131 20.11 8.25 9.71
CA LYS A 131 21.38 7.54 9.46
C LYS A 131 22.58 8.45 9.70
N ARG A 132 22.52 9.73 9.27
CA ARG A 132 23.59 10.71 9.49
C ARG A 132 23.82 10.99 10.98
N VAL A 133 22.75 11.18 11.75
CA VAL A 133 22.83 11.40 13.20
C VAL A 133 23.44 10.18 13.90
N ALA A 134 22.97 8.97 13.58
CA ALA A 134 23.52 7.74 14.15
C ALA A 134 25.01 7.56 13.83
N GLN A 135 25.46 7.93 12.62
CA GLN A 135 26.86 7.87 12.23
C GLN A 135 27.73 8.91 12.96
N SER A 136 27.25 10.15 13.14
CA SER A 136 27.96 11.17 13.90
C SER A 136 28.12 10.82 15.38
N ASP A 137 27.10 10.18 15.98
CA ASP A 137 27.15 9.75 17.38
C ASP A 137 28.13 8.59 17.60
N THR A 138 28.26 7.68 16.63
CA THR A 138 29.25 6.58 16.66
C THR A 138 30.68 7.04 16.41
N ALA A 139 30.87 8.24 15.86
CA ALA A 139 32.18 8.84 15.55
C ALA A 139 32.66 9.83 16.63
N GLY A 140 32.09 9.76 17.85
CA GLY A 140 32.52 10.53 19.02
C GLY A 140 34.04 10.45 19.27
N PRO A 141 34.62 11.49 19.91
CA PRO A 141 35.98 11.94 19.65
C PRO A 141 36.99 10.82 19.89
N VAL A 142 37.66 10.38 18.82
CA VAL A 142 38.92 9.64 18.93
C VAL A 142 39.88 10.56 19.69
N MET A 143 39.98 10.37 20.99
CA MET A 143 40.97 11.01 21.84
C MET A 143 42.33 10.58 21.31
N MET A 144 42.94 11.41 20.46
CA MET A 144 44.33 11.29 20.04
C MET A 144 45.19 11.47 21.30
N ASN A 145 45.49 10.36 21.97
CA ASN A 145 46.43 10.35 23.08
C ASN A 145 47.82 10.55 22.49
N SER A 146 48.19 11.83 22.30
CA SER A 146 49.52 12.25 21.87
C SER A 146 50.50 11.86 22.95
N SER A 147 51.06 10.66 22.84
CA SER A 147 52.18 10.22 23.65
C SER A 147 53.40 11.04 23.23
N ARG A 148 53.54 12.25 23.79
CA ARG A 148 54.82 12.95 23.86
C ARG A 148 55.68 12.19 24.87
N SER A 149 56.42 11.20 24.39
CA SER A 149 57.61 10.72 25.07
C SER A 149 58.67 11.82 24.96
N VAL A 150 58.73 12.65 26.00
CA VAL A 150 59.81 13.61 26.24
C VAL A 150 60.53 13.16 27.50
N ARG A 151 61.87 13.15 27.42
CA ARG A 151 62.89 13.04 28.50
C ARG A 151 63.14 11.61 29.02
N LEU A 152 64.37 11.16 29.27
CA LEU A 152 65.70 11.80 29.45
C LEU A 152 66.80 10.91 28.85
#